data_AF-A0A1B8D8A3-F1
#
_entry.id   AF-A0A1B8D8A3-F1
#
_cell.length_a   1.000
_cell.length_b   1.000
_cell.length_c   1.000
_cell.angle_alpha   90.00
_cell.angle_beta   90.00
_cell.angle_gamma   90.00
#
_symmetry.space_group_name_H-M   'P 1'
#
loop_
_entity.id
_entity.type
_entity.pdbx_description
1 polymer ?
#
loop_
_entity_poly.entity_id
_entity_poly.type
_entity_poly.pdbx_seq_one_letter_code
_entity_poly.pdbx_strand_id
1 'polypeptide(L)'
;MFSKPLTIAAVVLQCLALPAIAQVTLTGCHLHEGVELCFLPNGEETEIGRPTSSLVSTSPTAPTSVAATTTAAAQTTAITGCHSHETTQFCIKGNGEEVQVMATQTGNTPLPTAYNGCHSHGAEMFCIAPDGAEVEVVAAGAAGEHTEEHAGESAAGASGESCHFHAGVEHCVGGSAEATCERKDRDYNIKLRIGLIFPMLFASALAVYAPLIMKKMLKMNGSGIVFTIIKQFGTGVIIATGFVHLLTHAELMFAN
;
A
#
# COMPACT_ATOMS: atom_id res chain seq x y z
N MET A 1 10.08 -50.62 -22.69
CA MET A 1 9.67 -49.43 -23.48
C MET A 1 8.19 -49.17 -23.22
N PHE A 2 7.87 -48.39 -22.20
CA PHE A 2 6.51 -47.92 -21.94
C PHE A 2 6.41 -46.44 -22.33
N SER A 3 5.32 -46.11 -23.01
CA SER A 3 5.12 -44.88 -23.75
C SER A 3 5.05 -43.66 -22.82
N LYS A 4 5.84 -42.63 -23.12
CA LYS A 4 5.94 -41.35 -22.38
C LYS A 4 4.66 -40.47 -22.31
N PRO A 5 3.58 -40.61 -23.12
CA PRO A 5 2.42 -39.75 -22.98
C PRO A 5 1.48 -40.18 -21.84
N LEU A 6 1.58 -41.43 -21.36
CA LEU A 6 0.68 -41.94 -20.31
C LEU A 6 1.08 -41.43 -18.92
N THR A 7 2.37 -41.20 -18.68
CA THR A 7 2.88 -40.65 -17.41
C THR A 7 2.56 -39.17 -17.22
N ILE A 8 2.42 -38.40 -18.31
CA ILE A 8 2.08 -36.97 -18.23
C ILE A 8 0.59 -36.79 -17.88
N ALA A 9 -0.29 -37.63 -18.45
CA ALA A 9 -1.72 -37.60 -18.14
C ALA A 9 -2.02 -38.00 -16.69
N ALA A 10 -1.26 -38.96 -16.12
CA ALA A 10 -1.43 -39.39 -14.74
C ALA A 10 -1.03 -38.30 -13.73
N VAL A 11 0.02 -37.52 -14.01
CA VAL A 11 0.46 -36.42 -13.12
C VAL A 11 -0.53 -35.26 -13.12
N VAL A 12 -1.14 -34.94 -14.27
CA VAL A 12 -2.18 -33.89 -14.36
C VAL A 12 -3.46 -34.29 -13.62
N LEU A 13 -3.84 -35.57 -13.67
CA LEU A 13 -5.03 -36.06 -12.97
C LEU A 13 -4.83 -36.14 -11.44
N GLN A 14 -3.60 -36.29 -10.97
CA GLN A 14 -3.28 -36.36 -9.53
C GLN A 14 -3.23 -34.98 -8.84
N CYS A 15 -3.08 -33.88 -9.60
CA CYS A 15 -3.19 -32.51 -9.07
C CYS A 15 -4.64 -32.02 -8.86
N LEU A 16 -5.64 -32.74 -9.36
CA LEU A 16 -7.06 -32.35 -9.25
C LEU A 16 -7.77 -32.88 -7.99
N ALA A 17 -7.07 -33.59 -7.11
CA ALA A 17 -7.64 -34.12 -5.87
C ALA A 17 -6.88 -33.58 -4.64
N LEU A 18 -7.05 -32.29 -4.33
CA LEU A 18 -6.79 -31.79 -2.99
C LEU A 18 -8.03 -32.01 -2.11
N PRO A 19 -7.87 -32.50 -0.86
CA PRO A 19 -9.00 -32.61 0.05
C PRO A 19 -9.46 -31.21 0.47
N ALA A 20 -10.76 -30.95 0.34
CA ALA A 20 -11.39 -29.75 0.87
C ALA A 20 -11.28 -29.75 2.40
N ILE A 21 -10.30 -29.04 2.94
CA ILE A 21 -10.23 -28.72 4.36
C ILE A 21 -11.29 -27.65 4.58
N ALA A 22 -12.40 -28.00 5.22
CA ALA A 22 -13.44 -27.05 5.57
C ALA A 22 -12.86 -26.02 6.55
N GLN A 23 -12.51 -24.84 6.06
CA GLN A 23 -12.09 -23.72 6.90
C GLN A 23 -13.34 -23.04 7.43
N VAL A 24 -13.58 -23.13 8.75
CA VAL A 24 -14.67 -22.37 9.39
C VAL A 24 -14.19 -20.94 9.58
N THR A 25 -14.76 -20.03 8.80
CA THR A 25 -14.50 -18.58 8.91
C THR A 25 -15.33 -18.01 10.05
N LEU A 26 -14.66 -17.66 11.15
CA LEU A 26 -15.27 -16.89 12.25
C LEU A 26 -15.14 -15.41 11.94
N THR A 27 -16.19 -14.64 12.24
CA THR A 27 -16.23 -13.19 12.01
C THR A 27 -16.82 -12.47 13.23
N GLY A 28 -16.44 -11.20 13.43
CA GLY A 28 -17.05 -10.35 14.44
C GLY A 28 -16.84 -10.78 15.90
N CYS A 29 -15.61 -11.15 16.28
CA CYS A 29 -15.29 -11.49 17.66
C CYS A 29 -15.41 -10.26 18.58
N HIS A 30 -16.09 -10.41 19.71
CA HIS A 30 -16.25 -9.36 20.70
C HIS A 30 -16.16 -9.92 22.12
N LEU A 31 -15.84 -9.05 23.08
CA LEU A 31 -15.61 -9.43 24.47
C LEU A 31 -16.86 -9.10 25.31
N HIS A 32 -17.47 -10.10 25.92
CA HIS A 32 -18.58 -9.93 26.85
C HIS A 32 -18.23 -10.54 28.21
N GLU A 33 -18.19 -9.73 29.26
CA GLU A 33 -17.80 -10.13 30.63
C GLU A 33 -16.48 -10.92 30.75
N GLY A 34 -15.51 -10.60 29.88
CA GLY A 34 -14.17 -11.21 29.90
C GLY A 34 -14.07 -12.59 29.25
N VAL A 35 -15.06 -12.97 28.45
CA VAL A 35 -15.05 -14.14 27.57
C VAL A 35 -15.11 -13.66 26.12
N GLU A 36 -14.31 -14.27 25.23
CA GLU A 36 -14.31 -13.93 23.81
C GLU A 36 -15.30 -14.81 23.05
N LEU A 37 -16.33 -14.16 22.50
CA LEU A 37 -17.37 -14.80 21.69
C LEU A 37 -17.22 -14.35 20.25
N CYS A 38 -17.35 -15.30 19.32
CA CYS A 38 -17.24 -15.06 17.89
C CYS A 38 -18.46 -15.64 17.15
N PHE A 39 -18.85 -15.02 16.04
CA PHE A 39 -19.98 -15.49 15.24
C PHE A 39 -19.58 -16.58 14.25
N LEU A 40 -20.37 -17.64 14.21
CA LEU A 40 -20.35 -18.65 13.16
C LEU A 40 -21.02 -18.11 11.89
N PRO A 41 -20.77 -18.73 10.71
CA PRO A 41 -21.44 -18.37 9.46
C PRO A 41 -22.97 -18.51 9.50
N ASN A 42 -23.51 -19.17 10.54
CA ASN A 42 -24.94 -19.36 10.77
C ASN A 42 -25.56 -18.22 11.63
N GLY A 43 -24.74 -17.25 12.08
CA GLY A 43 -25.16 -16.15 12.96
C GLY A 43 -25.25 -16.51 14.45
N GLU A 44 -24.89 -17.74 14.83
CA GLU A 44 -24.87 -18.20 16.22
C GLU A 44 -23.51 -17.89 16.87
N GLU A 45 -23.51 -17.53 18.15
CA GLU A 45 -22.29 -17.19 18.90
C GLU A 45 -21.66 -18.45 19.50
N THR A 46 -20.33 -18.54 19.47
CA THR A 46 -19.59 -19.61 20.14
C THR A 46 -18.42 -19.04 20.95
N GLU A 47 -18.23 -19.59 22.16
CA GLU A 47 -17.15 -19.24 23.09
C GLU A 47 -15.84 -19.90 22.65
N ILE A 48 -14.79 -19.09 22.43
CA ILE A 48 -13.45 -19.59 22.03
C ILE A 48 -12.49 -19.72 23.22
N GLY A 49 -12.98 -19.48 24.44
CA GLY A 49 -12.29 -19.74 25.70
C GLY A 49 -11.94 -18.45 26.45
N ARG A 50 -11.62 -18.62 27.74
CA ARG A 50 -11.43 -17.50 28.68
C ARG A 50 -9.95 -17.12 28.78
N PRO A 51 -9.55 -15.85 28.53
CA PRO A 51 -8.19 -15.41 28.82
C PRO A 51 -7.94 -15.50 30.33
N THR A 52 -6.97 -16.32 30.73
CA THR A 52 -6.57 -16.48 32.13
C THR A 52 -5.78 -15.25 32.55
N SER A 53 -6.47 -14.18 32.95
CA SER A 53 -5.83 -13.01 33.55
C SER A 53 -5.45 -13.33 34.99
N SER A 54 -4.14 -13.46 35.24
CA SER A 54 -3.58 -13.49 36.59
C SER A 54 -3.87 -12.15 37.28
N LEU A 55 -4.73 -12.18 38.29
CA LEU A 55 -5.01 -11.07 39.18
C LEU A 55 -3.77 -10.82 40.07
N VAL A 56 -3.05 -9.72 39.86
CA VAL A 56 -2.19 -9.13 40.89
C VAL A 56 -3.04 -8.15 41.68
N SER A 57 -3.39 -8.56 42.89
CA SER A 57 -4.06 -7.75 43.91
C SER A 57 -3.03 -6.90 44.64
N THR A 58 -3.09 -5.57 44.50
CA THR A 58 -2.43 -4.64 45.41
C THR A 58 -3.44 -3.62 45.92
N SER A 59 -3.58 -3.62 47.25
CA SER A 59 -4.46 -2.81 48.09
C SER A 59 -4.21 -1.29 47.95
N PRO A 60 -5.24 -0.43 48.06
CA PRO A 60 -5.06 1.02 48.01
C PRO A 60 -4.63 1.57 49.39
N THR A 61 -3.43 2.15 49.47
CA THR A 61 -3.07 3.07 50.57
C THR A 61 -3.21 4.49 50.03
N ALA A 62 -4.07 5.29 50.64
CA ALA A 62 -4.37 6.67 50.21
C ALA A 62 -3.19 7.62 50.49
N PRO A 63 -2.73 8.42 49.51
CA PRO A 63 -1.92 9.60 49.76
C PRO A 63 -2.73 10.89 49.68
N THR A 64 -2.29 11.85 50.49
CA THR A 64 -2.78 13.21 50.69
C THR A 64 -2.96 14.00 49.39
N SER A 65 -4.13 14.63 49.26
CA SER A 65 -4.45 15.61 48.20
C SER A 65 -3.53 16.83 48.28
N VAL A 66 -2.73 17.04 47.24
CA VAL A 66 -2.06 18.32 46.94
C VAL A 66 -2.61 18.80 45.61
N ALA A 67 -2.97 20.08 45.54
CA ALA A 67 -3.59 20.69 44.38
C ALA A 67 -2.77 20.47 43.09
N ALA A 68 -3.41 19.90 42.08
CA ALA A 68 -2.85 19.71 40.75
C ALA A 68 -2.64 21.06 40.07
N THR A 69 -1.38 21.42 39.83
CA THR A 69 -1.03 22.40 38.80
C THR A 69 -1.15 21.68 37.47
N THR A 70 -1.91 22.24 36.53
CA THR A 70 -2.06 21.71 35.17
C THR A 70 -0.74 21.84 34.43
N THR A 71 0.14 20.85 34.58
CA THR A 71 1.25 20.62 33.64
C THR A 71 0.63 20.13 32.35
N ALA A 72 0.96 20.78 31.22
CA ALA A 72 0.62 20.30 29.89
C ALA A 72 0.97 18.80 29.78
N ALA A 73 0.08 18.02 29.15
CA ALA A 73 0.22 16.58 29.00
C ALA A 73 1.66 16.20 28.61
N ALA A 74 2.27 15.32 29.41
CA ALA A 74 3.51 14.67 29.04
C ALA A 74 3.22 13.90 27.74
N GLN A 75 3.62 14.46 26.60
CA GLN A 75 3.53 13.76 25.33
C GLN A 75 4.52 12.61 25.42
N THR A 76 4.02 11.38 25.57
CA THR A 76 4.87 10.20 25.47
C THR A 76 5.49 10.19 24.08
N THR A 77 6.82 10.22 24.01
CA THR A 77 7.63 10.13 22.78
C THR A 77 7.65 8.70 22.22
N ALA A 78 6.56 7.96 22.40
CA ALA A 78 6.38 6.60 21.91
C ALA A 78 5.14 6.57 21.01
N ILE A 79 5.24 5.80 19.93
CA ILE A 79 4.13 5.48 19.05
C ILE A 79 3.72 4.03 19.30
N THR A 80 2.43 3.79 19.46
CA THR A 80 1.89 2.49 19.87
C THR A 80 0.64 2.16 19.05
N GLY A 81 0.13 0.92 19.16
CA GLY A 81 -1.07 0.52 18.43
C GLY A 81 -0.85 0.45 16.92
N CYS A 82 0.33 -0.02 16.50
CA CYS A 82 0.65 -0.10 15.08
C CYS A 82 -0.18 -1.18 14.37
N HIS A 83 -0.69 -0.86 13.19
CA HIS A 83 -1.43 -1.76 12.31
C HIS A 83 -0.97 -1.55 10.86
N SER A 84 -1.09 -2.58 10.03
CA SER A 84 -0.63 -2.54 8.64
C SER A 84 -1.80 -2.42 7.68
N HIS A 85 -1.71 -1.47 6.75
CA HIS A 85 -2.50 -1.46 5.53
C HIS A 85 -1.60 -1.88 4.37
N GLU A 86 -1.86 -3.07 3.82
CA GLU A 86 -1.11 -3.66 2.72
C GLU A 86 0.39 -3.83 3.03
N THR A 87 1.22 -2.88 2.59
CA THR A 87 2.69 -2.87 2.79
C THR A 87 3.16 -1.72 3.68
N THR A 88 2.23 -0.89 4.16
CA THR A 88 2.50 0.30 4.96
C THR A 88 2.02 0.09 6.39
N GLN A 89 2.84 0.49 7.38
CA GLN A 89 2.48 0.40 8.79
C GLN A 89 2.11 1.78 9.33
N PHE A 90 0.96 1.87 9.98
CA PHE A 90 0.46 3.05 10.67
C PHE A 90 0.48 2.81 12.17
N CYS A 91 0.78 3.83 12.97
CA CYS A 91 0.87 3.79 14.43
C CYS A 91 0.22 5.05 15.03
N ILE A 92 -0.17 4.98 16.29
CA ILE A 92 -0.84 6.07 17.00
C ILE A 92 0.16 6.74 17.96
N LYS A 93 0.31 8.06 17.83
CA LYS A 93 1.09 8.90 18.75
C LYS A 93 0.39 9.09 20.10
N GLY A 94 1.14 9.57 21.09
CA GLY A 94 0.58 9.88 22.43
C GLY A 94 -0.54 10.93 22.44
N ASN A 95 -0.68 11.73 21.37
CA ASN A 95 -1.78 12.70 21.18
C ASN A 95 -3.01 12.10 20.47
N GLY A 96 -3.00 10.81 20.11
CA GLY A 96 -4.07 10.12 19.38
C GLY A 96 -4.02 10.28 17.86
N GLU A 97 -3.02 10.99 17.33
CA GLU A 97 -2.84 11.19 15.89
C GLU A 97 -2.17 9.97 15.24
N GLU A 98 -2.61 9.62 14.05
CA GLU A 98 -2.06 8.52 13.27
C GLU A 98 -0.85 8.97 12.45
N VAL A 99 0.18 8.13 12.44
CA VAL A 99 1.40 8.34 11.66
C VAL A 99 1.82 7.08 10.95
N GLN A 100 2.43 7.26 9.80
CA GLN A 100 2.97 6.18 9.00
C GLN A 100 4.45 5.97 9.34
N VAL A 101 4.82 4.72 9.57
CA VAL A 101 6.21 4.31 9.77
C VAL A 101 6.77 3.88 8.42
N MET A 102 7.87 4.53 7.99
CA MET A 102 8.58 4.21 6.75
C MET A 102 9.53 3.01 6.94
N ALA A 103 9.01 1.92 7.51
CA ALA A 103 9.75 0.67 7.68
C ALA A 103 9.34 -0.34 6.61
N THR A 104 10.32 -0.90 5.90
CA THR A 104 10.09 -1.98 4.94
C THR A 104 10.24 -3.34 5.64
N GLN A 105 9.26 -4.22 5.47
CA GLN A 105 9.35 -5.59 5.98
C GLN A 105 10.53 -6.32 5.33
N THR A 106 11.56 -6.61 6.13
CA THR A 106 12.74 -7.35 5.66
C THR A 106 12.53 -8.84 5.94
N GLY A 107 12.14 -9.59 4.91
CA GLY A 107 11.94 -11.05 5.00
C GLY A 107 10.64 -11.45 5.70
N ASN A 108 10.68 -12.50 6.52
CA ASN A 108 9.51 -13.08 7.20
C ASN A 108 9.29 -12.55 8.62
N THR A 109 10.05 -11.54 9.04
CA THR A 109 9.96 -10.98 10.39
C THR A 109 8.82 -9.96 10.44
N PRO A 110 7.83 -10.10 11.34
CA PRO A 110 6.74 -9.13 11.48
C PRO A 110 7.30 -7.78 11.96
N LEU A 111 6.73 -6.68 11.44
CA LEU A 111 7.09 -5.33 11.90
C LEU A 111 6.70 -5.15 13.37
N PRO A 112 7.47 -4.38 14.16
CA PRO A 112 7.12 -4.03 15.53
C PRO A 112 5.74 -3.41 15.67
N THR A 113 5.05 -3.68 16.78
CA THR A 113 3.72 -3.12 17.09
C THR A 113 3.78 -1.80 17.89
N ALA A 114 4.99 -1.39 18.28
CA ALA A 114 5.28 -0.14 18.98
C ALA A 114 6.73 0.28 18.75
N TYR A 115 6.97 1.59 18.75
CA TYR A 115 8.29 2.20 18.67
C TYR A 115 8.44 3.24 19.77
N ASN A 116 9.64 3.32 20.34
CA ASN A 116 9.92 4.17 21.49
C ASN A 116 10.98 5.22 21.13
N GLY A 117 11.16 6.23 21.97
CA GLY A 117 12.27 7.18 21.82
C GLY A 117 12.19 8.02 20.55
N CYS A 118 10.98 8.40 20.15
CA CYS A 118 10.76 9.26 19.00
C CYS A 118 11.37 10.64 19.23
N HIS A 119 12.19 11.10 18.28
CA HIS A 119 12.91 12.36 18.33
C HIS A 119 12.97 13.01 16.94
N SER A 120 13.20 14.31 16.90
CA SER A 120 13.22 15.08 15.65
C SER A 120 14.65 15.26 15.14
N HIS A 121 14.86 15.06 13.84
CA HIS A 121 16.03 15.55 13.11
C HIS A 121 15.55 16.65 12.15
N GLY A 122 15.68 17.91 12.56
CA GLY A 122 15.14 19.02 11.77
C GLY A 122 13.62 18.98 11.71
N ALA A 123 13.06 18.77 10.50
CA ALA A 123 11.61 18.70 10.27
C ALA A 123 11.06 17.26 10.30
N GLU A 124 11.93 16.25 10.31
CA GLU A 124 11.58 14.84 10.23
C GLU A 124 11.56 14.21 11.64
N MET A 125 10.68 13.24 11.85
CA MET A 125 10.54 12.52 13.11
C MET A 125 11.04 11.09 12.93
N PHE A 126 11.93 10.66 13.82
CA PHE A 126 12.49 9.31 13.83
C PHE A 126 12.14 8.62 15.14
N CYS A 127 11.78 7.35 15.09
CA CYS A 127 11.50 6.51 16.24
C CYS A 127 12.42 5.30 16.27
N ILE A 128 12.71 4.79 17.46
CA ILE A 128 13.63 3.67 17.65
C ILE A 128 12.81 2.37 17.72
N ALA A 129 13.14 1.43 16.84
CA ALA A 129 12.61 0.09 16.80
C ALA A 129 13.19 -0.79 17.92
N PRO A 130 12.53 -1.91 18.29
CA PRO A 130 13.00 -2.79 19.36
C PRO A 130 14.38 -3.42 19.11
N ASP A 131 14.80 -3.52 17.85
CA ASP A 131 16.12 -3.98 17.43
C ASP A 131 17.21 -2.88 17.48
N GLY A 132 16.81 -1.65 17.85
CA GLY A 132 17.67 -0.48 17.94
C GLY A 132 17.82 0.30 16.63
N ALA A 133 17.13 -0.10 15.55
CA ALA A 133 17.14 0.65 14.30
C ALA A 133 16.29 1.93 14.41
N GLU A 134 16.72 3.02 13.78
CA GLU A 134 15.91 4.23 13.67
C GLU A 134 15.06 4.16 12.41
N VAL A 135 13.76 4.39 12.55
CA VAL A 135 12.78 4.41 11.47
C VAL A 135 12.15 5.79 11.38
N GLU A 136 12.01 6.30 10.17
CA GLU A 136 11.34 7.57 9.93
C GLU A 136 9.82 7.41 10.06
N VAL A 137 9.18 8.42 10.64
CA VAL A 137 7.75 8.44 10.91
C VAL A 137 7.16 9.73 10.37
N VAL A 138 6.30 9.59 9.37
CA VAL A 138 5.66 10.70 8.66
C VAL A 138 4.17 10.78 9.02
N ALA A 139 3.56 11.95 8.88
CA ALA A 139 2.12 12.09 9.07
C ALA A 139 1.36 11.20 8.06
N ALA A 140 0.28 10.54 8.50
CA ALA A 140 -0.53 9.71 7.62
C ALA A 140 -1.06 10.57 6.44
N GLY A 141 -0.61 10.27 5.22
CA GLY A 141 -0.90 11.06 4.00
C GLY A 141 0.27 11.85 3.40
N ALA A 142 1.45 11.86 4.05
CA ALA A 142 2.67 12.48 3.53
C ALA A 142 3.60 11.50 2.78
N ALA A 143 3.38 10.19 2.85
CA ALA A 143 4.24 9.21 2.19
C ALA A 143 3.92 9.08 0.70
N GLY A 144 4.44 10.03 -0.08
CA GLY A 144 4.49 9.95 -1.53
C GLY A 144 5.72 10.63 -2.13
N GLU A 145 6.67 11.10 -1.31
CA GLU A 145 7.79 11.92 -1.77
C GLU A 145 9.11 11.17 -1.59
N HIS A 146 9.51 10.46 -2.65
CA HIS A 146 10.92 10.13 -2.82
C HIS A 146 11.64 11.42 -3.26
N THR A 147 12.44 11.97 -2.36
CA THR A 147 13.37 13.07 -2.62
C THR A 147 14.46 12.60 -3.58
N GLU A 148 14.29 12.88 -4.87
CA GLU A 148 15.42 13.06 -5.78
C GLU A 148 15.70 14.57 -5.82
N GLU A 149 16.84 14.97 -5.25
CA GLU A 149 17.29 16.35 -5.18
C GLU A 149 17.40 16.98 -6.58
N HIS A 150 16.45 17.85 -6.92
CA HIS A 150 16.73 18.95 -7.83
C HIS A 150 16.18 20.25 -7.26
N ALA A 151 17.13 21.06 -6.77
CA ALA A 151 16.97 22.41 -6.29
C ALA A 151 16.06 23.25 -7.19
N GLY A 152 15.05 23.86 -6.57
CA GLY A 152 14.08 24.74 -7.22
C GLY A 152 13.22 25.43 -6.17
N GLU A 153 13.67 26.61 -5.79
CA GLU A 153 13.23 27.47 -4.70
C GLU A 153 11.75 27.91 -4.83
N SER A 154 11.09 28.03 -3.68
CA SER A 154 9.65 28.26 -3.48
C SER A 154 9.14 29.62 -3.96
N ALA A 155 7.85 29.71 -4.32
CA ALA A 155 6.84 30.46 -3.54
C ALA A 155 5.52 30.72 -4.31
N ALA A 156 4.41 30.38 -3.66
CA ALA A 156 3.21 31.22 -3.41
C ALA A 156 1.90 30.45 -3.58
N GLY A 157 1.39 29.95 -2.46
CA GLY A 157 0.03 29.43 -2.32
C GLY A 157 -0.14 28.83 -0.94
N ALA A 158 -0.57 29.63 0.02
CA ALA A 158 -0.83 29.23 1.39
C ALA A 158 -2.01 28.24 1.47
N SER A 159 -1.72 26.95 1.33
CA SER A 159 -2.45 25.85 1.96
C SER A 159 -1.56 24.60 1.79
N GLY A 160 -1.38 23.80 2.84
CA GLY A 160 -0.61 22.56 2.81
C GLY A 160 -1.30 21.46 2.03
N GLU A 161 -1.76 21.77 0.81
CA GLU A 161 -2.66 20.94 0.03
C GLU A 161 -1.93 20.32 -1.16
N SER A 162 -1.90 18.98 -1.18
CA SER A 162 -1.34 18.17 -2.25
C SER A 162 -2.43 17.81 -3.24
N CYS A 163 -2.37 18.40 -4.44
CA CYS A 163 -3.30 18.13 -5.53
C CYS A 163 -2.68 17.19 -6.56
N HIS A 164 -3.38 16.10 -6.89
CA HIS A 164 -3.00 15.18 -7.96
C HIS A 164 -4.17 14.95 -8.93
N PHE A 165 -3.86 14.60 -10.17
CA PHE A 165 -4.85 14.42 -11.23
C PHE A 165 -4.99 12.95 -11.61
N HIS A 166 -6.22 12.43 -11.57
CA HIS A 166 -6.59 11.16 -12.19
C HIS A 166 -7.75 11.36 -13.16
N ALA A 167 -7.58 10.90 -14.39
CA ALA A 167 -8.63 10.91 -15.41
C ALA A 167 -9.28 12.29 -15.69
N GLY A 168 -8.59 13.40 -15.38
CA GLY A 168 -9.11 14.77 -15.56
C GLY A 168 -9.84 15.35 -14.35
N VAL A 169 -9.95 14.59 -13.26
CA VAL A 169 -10.45 15.06 -11.95
C VAL A 169 -9.26 15.33 -11.05
N GLU A 170 -9.25 16.49 -10.39
CA GLU A 170 -8.23 16.84 -9.41
C GLU A 170 -8.67 16.41 -8.00
N HIS A 171 -7.78 15.71 -7.32
CA HIS A 171 -7.93 15.32 -5.93
C HIS A 171 -6.90 16.10 -5.13
N CYS A 172 -7.39 17.05 -4.34
CA CYS A 172 -6.58 17.84 -3.43
C CYS A 172 -6.81 17.38 -2.00
N VAL A 173 -5.73 17.10 -1.26
CA VAL A 173 -5.74 16.68 0.14
C VAL A 173 -4.99 17.70 0.96
N GLY A 174 -5.60 18.23 2.03
CA GLY A 174 -4.93 19.15 2.97
C GLY A 174 -5.36 20.63 2.90
N GLY A 175 -6.48 20.94 2.25
CA GLY A 175 -7.04 22.30 2.18
C GLY A 175 -8.20 22.56 3.14
N SER A 176 -8.21 23.73 3.79
CA SER A 176 -9.37 24.28 4.55
C SER A 176 -10.08 25.40 3.76
N ALA A 177 -9.93 25.43 2.42
CA ALA A 177 -10.53 26.45 1.58
C ALA A 177 -11.77 25.90 0.86
N GLU A 178 -12.81 26.73 0.78
CA GLU A 178 -14.05 26.40 0.08
C GLU A 178 -13.79 26.18 -1.41
N ALA A 179 -14.52 25.26 -2.05
CA ALA A 179 -14.37 24.92 -3.46
C ALA A 179 -14.67 26.16 -4.34
N THR A 180 -13.63 26.88 -4.74
CA THR A 180 -13.74 28.01 -5.67
C THR A 180 -13.66 27.50 -7.10
N CYS A 181 -14.62 27.83 -7.96
CA CYS A 181 -14.60 27.52 -9.40
C CYS A 181 -13.60 28.39 -10.20
N GLU A 182 -12.54 28.89 -9.58
CA GLU A 182 -11.48 29.67 -10.21
C GLU A 182 -10.47 28.72 -10.85
N ARG A 183 -10.07 28.98 -12.10
CA ARG A 183 -9.05 28.16 -12.79
C ARG A 183 -7.73 28.25 -12.04
N LYS A 184 -7.32 27.15 -11.40
CA LYS A 184 -6.06 27.09 -10.67
C LYS A 184 -4.90 26.84 -11.63
N ASP A 185 -4.09 27.87 -11.91
CA ASP A 185 -2.86 27.72 -12.67
C ASP A 185 -1.83 26.92 -11.86
N ARG A 186 -1.43 25.75 -12.36
CA ARG A 186 -0.39 24.91 -11.77
C ARG A 186 0.90 25.12 -12.54
N ASP A 187 2.00 25.33 -11.83
CA ASP A 187 3.31 25.43 -12.45
C ASP A 187 3.69 24.04 -12.98
N TYR A 188 3.75 23.92 -14.31
CA TYR A 188 3.95 22.66 -14.99
C TYR A 188 5.37 22.62 -15.55
N ASN A 189 6.12 21.57 -15.21
CA ASN A 189 7.49 21.37 -15.69
C ASN A 189 7.52 21.06 -17.19
N ILE A 190 7.41 22.12 -18.00
CA ILE A 190 7.36 22.07 -19.46
C ILE A 190 8.62 21.41 -20.04
N LYS A 191 9.79 21.66 -19.42
CA LYS A 191 11.07 21.07 -19.83
C LYS A 191 11.08 19.55 -19.66
N LEU A 192 10.51 19.03 -18.58
CA LEU A 192 10.44 17.59 -18.31
C LEU A 192 9.51 16.89 -19.32
N ARG A 193 8.35 17.49 -19.61
CA ARG A 193 7.41 16.93 -20.59
C ARG A 193 8.00 16.93 -21.99
N ILE A 194 8.69 17.98 -22.41
CA ILE A 194 9.40 18.01 -23.70
C ILE A 194 10.52 16.96 -23.70
N GLY A 195 11.24 16.80 -22.59
CA GLY A 195 12.29 15.79 -22.44
C GLY A 195 11.77 14.36 -22.62
N LEU A 196 10.61 14.04 -22.05
CA LEU A 196 10.00 12.69 -22.11
C LEU A 196 9.53 12.28 -23.52
N ILE A 197 9.38 13.23 -24.45
CA ILE A 197 9.00 12.91 -25.84
C ILE A 197 10.11 12.13 -26.54
N PHE A 198 11.38 12.47 -26.34
CA PHE A 198 12.49 11.83 -27.04
C PHE A 198 12.65 10.34 -26.70
N PRO A 199 12.65 9.93 -25.41
CA PRO A 199 12.66 8.53 -25.03
C PRO A 199 11.43 7.76 -25.54
N MET A 200 10.23 8.35 -25.46
CA MET A 200 9.02 7.70 -25.95
C MET A 200 9.04 7.46 -27.45
N LEU A 201 9.56 8.42 -28.22
CA LEU A 201 9.71 8.30 -29.67
C LEU A 201 10.74 7.19 -30.00
N PHE A 202 11.87 7.17 -29.30
CA PHE A 202 12.89 6.14 -29.50
C PHE A 202 12.40 4.74 -29.11
N ALA A 203 11.74 4.60 -27.96
CA ALA A 203 11.17 3.34 -27.51
C ALA A 203 10.08 2.85 -28.48
N SER A 204 9.24 3.74 -28.99
CA SER A 204 8.22 3.42 -30.01
C SER A 204 8.87 2.95 -31.32
N ALA A 205 9.93 3.61 -31.76
CA ALA A 205 10.69 3.18 -32.93
C ALA A 205 11.25 1.75 -32.71
N LEU A 206 11.90 1.49 -31.57
CA LEU A 206 12.41 0.15 -31.25
C LEU A 206 11.29 -0.90 -31.19
N ALA A 207 10.15 -0.58 -30.59
CA ALA A 207 9.01 -1.49 -30.50
C ALA A 207 8.47 -1.89 -31.88
N VAL A 208 8.40 -0.96 -32.84
CA VAL A 208 7.92 -1.23 -34.21
C VAL A 208 9.00 -1.88 -35.08
N TYR A 209 10.26 -1.48 -34.94
CA TYR A 209 11.36 -2.01 -35.74
C TYR A 209 11.84 -3.39 -35.26
N ALA A 210 11.70 -3.73 -33.98
CA ALA A 210 12.10 -5.02 -33.41
C ALA A 210 11.53 -6.23 -34.16
N PRO A 211 10.21 -6.38 -34.40
CA PRO A 211 9.66 -7.51 -35.13
C PRO A 211 10.08 -7.55 -36.62
N LEU A 212 10.34 -6.38 -37.23
CA LEU A 212 10.80 -6.26 -38.61
C LEU A 212 12.26 -6.71 -38.77
N ILE A 213 13.13 -6.28 -37.86
CA ILE A 213 14.53 -6.68 -37.81
C ILE A 213 14.64 -8.17 -37.48
N MET A 214 13.83 -8.66 -36.53
CA MET A 214 13.78 -10.08 -36.16
C MET A 214 13.43 -10.98 -37.34
N LYS A 215 12.48 -10.57 -38.19
CA LYS A 215 12.16 -11.30 -39.44
C LYS A 215 13.33 -11.32 -40.43
N LYS A 216 14.08 -10.22 -40.54
CA LYS A 216 15.20 -10.08 -41.48
C LYS A 216 16.45 -10.84 -41.04
N MET A 217 16.75 -10.84 -39.74
CA MET A 217 17.94 -11.48 -39.19
C MET A 217 17.76 -12.99 -38.99
N LEU A 218 16.59 -13.45 -38.55
CA LEU A 218 16.41 -14.87 -38.23
C LEU A 218 16.09 -15.76 -39.45
N LYS A 219 15.92 -15.19 -40.67
CA LYS A 219 15.70 -15.96 -41.92
C LYS A 219 14.70 -17.13 -41.75
N MET A 220 13.70 -16.98 -40.88
CA MET A 220 12.79 -18.07 -40.54
C MET A 220 11.73 -18.21 -41.63
N ASN A 221 11.66 -19.39 -42.23
CA ASN A 221 10.56 -19.79 -43.09
C ASN A 221 9.26 -19.67 -42.28
N GLY A 222 8.31 -18.84 -42.74
CA GLY A 222 7.16 -18.35 -41.98
C GLY A 222 6.08 -19.38 -41.64
N SER A 223 6.43 -20.46 -40.94
CA SER A 223 5.52 -21.53 -40.53
C SER A 223 5.93 -22.17 -39.20
N GLY A 224 6.42 -21.36 -38.25
CA GLY A 224 6.80 -21.82 -36.91
C GLY A 224 5.85 -21.31 -35.84
N ILE A 225 5.49 -22.18 -34.89
CA ILE A 225 4.70 -21.87 -33.67
C ILE A 225 5.18 -20.58 -32.97
N VAL A 226 6.48 -20.29 -33.03
CA VAL A 226 7.14 -19.10 -32.45
C VAL A 226 6.62 -17.80 -33.05
N PHE A 227 6.38 -17.75 -34.37
CA PHE A 227 5.83 -16.55 -35.03
C PHE A 227 4.38 -16.29 -34.62
N THR A 228 3.61 -17.35 -34.44
CA THR A 228 2.22 -17.26 -33.95
C THR A 228 2.18 -16.77 -32.51
N ILE A 229 3.06 -17.29 -31.63
CA ILE A 229 3.12 -16.87 -30.22
C ILE A 229 3.45 -15.38 -30.11
N ILE A 230 4.45 -14.89 -30.83
CA ILE A 230 4.83 -13.46 -30.80
C ILE A 230 3.68 -12.57 -31.29
N LYS A 231 2.97 -13.01 -32.35
CA LYS A 231 1.84 -12.27 -32.90
C LYS A 231 0.65 -12.22 -31.93
N GLN A 232 0.33 -13.33 -31.26
CA GLN A 232 -0.75 -13.38 -30.27
C GLN A 232 -0.40 -12.63 -28.99
N PHE A 233 0.85 -12.69 -28.55
CA PHE A 233 1.35 -11.90 -27.43
C PHE A 233 1.19 -10.40 -27.68
N GLY A 234 1.60 -9.91 -28.87
CA GLY A 234 1.42 -8.51 -29.23
C GLY A 234 -0.03 -8.06 -29.21
N THR A 235 -0.94 -8.86 -29.79
CA THR A 235 -2.38 -8.57 -29.75
C THR A 235 -2.92 -8.52 -28.31
N GLY A 236 -2.48 -9.44 -27.44
CA GLY A 236 -2.88 -9.46 -26.03
C GLY A 236 -2.46 -8.20 -25.26
N VAL A 237 -1.21 -7.72 -25.46
CA VAL A 237 -0.72 -6.49 -24.82
C VAL A 237 -1.54 -5.27 -25.28
N ILE A 238 -1.85 -5.16 -26.57
CA ILE A 238 -2.68 -4.06 -27.10
C ILE A 238 -4.11 -4.11 -26.53
N ILE A 239 -4.72 -5.29 -26.44
CA ILE A 239 -6.06 -5.45 -25.85
C ILE A 239 -6.05 -5.12 -24.36
N ALA A 240 -5.07 -5.61 -23.60
CA ALA A 240 -4.97 -5.38 -22.16
C ALA A 240 -4.79 -3.89 -21.82
N THR A 241 -3.90 -3.20 -22.54
CA THR A 241 -3.68 -1.75 -22.34
C THR A 241 -4.92 -0.94 -22.68
N GLY A 242 -5.61 -1.28 -23.77
CA GLY A 242 -6.89 -0.66 -24.14
C GLY A 242 -7.97 -0.88 -23.07
N PHE A 243 -8.07 -2.08 -22.50
CA PHE A 243 -9.04 -2.36 -21.44
C PHE A 243 -8.74 -1.55 -20.18
N VAL A 244 -7.51 -1.58 -19.67
CA VAL A 244 -7.16 -0.87 -18.42
C VAL A 244 -7.33 0.65 -18.55
N HIS A 245 -6.95 1.24 -19.69
CA HIS A 245 -7.02 2.70 -19.85
C HIS A 245 -8.40 3.20 -20.29
N LEU A 246 -9.13 2.47 -21.14
CA LEU A 246 -10.40 2.96 -21.68
C LEU A 246 -11.60 2.51 -20.86
N LEU A 247 -11.57 1.30 -20.26
CA LEU A 247 -12.69 0.82 -19.45
C LEU A 247 -12.84 1.66 -18.18
N THR A 248 -11.74 1.92 -17.48
CA THR A 248 -11.74 2.72 -16.24
C THR A 248 -12.27 4.14 -16.48
N HIS A 249 -11.84 4.77 -17.58
CA HIS A 249 -12.38 6.06 -18.02
C HIS A 249 -13.87 6.01 -18.37
N ALA A 250 -14.33 4.95 -19.02
CA ALA A 250 -15.74 4.78 -19.36
C ALA A 250 -16.60 4.58 -18.10
N GLU A 251 -16.17 3.74 -17.16
CA GLU A 251 -16.93 3.51 -15.92
C GLU A 251 -17.04 4.78 -15.08
N LEU A 252 -15.96 5.57 -14.95
CA LEU A 252 -15.99 6.83 -14.21
C LEU A 252 -16.92 7.87 -14.86
N MET A 253 -17.06 7.88 -16.18
CA MET A 253 -17.96 8.81 -16.90
C MET A 253 -19.44 8.37 -16.87
N PHE A 254 -19.72 7.08 -16.75
CA PHE A 254 -21.10 6.54 -16.76
C PHE A 254 -21.66 6.19 -15.36
N ALA A 255 -20.82 6.03 -14.35
CA ALA A 255 -21.24 5.75 -12.98
C ALA A 255 -21.69 6.99 -12.18
N ASN A 256 -21.62 8.18 -12.78
CA ASN A 256 -22.13 9.44 -12.26
C ASN A 256 -23.43 9.84 -12.99
#